data_AF-A0A3S0DT14-F1
#
_entry.id   AF-A0A3S0DT14-F1
#
_cell.length_a   1.000
_cell.length_b   1.000
_cell.length_c   1.000
_cell.angle_alpha   90.00
_cell.angle_beta   90.00
_cell.angle_gamma   90.00
#
_symmetry.space_group_name_H-M   'P 1'
#
loop_
_entity.id
_entity.type
_entity.pdbx_description
1 polymer ?
#
loop_
_entity_poly.entity_id
_entity_poly.type
_entity_poly.pdbx_seq_one_letter_code
_entity_poly.pdbx_strand_id
1 'polypeptide(L)'
;MLRYLDFDWSEGADGVITLDAMASTTAAQHAEVLAEADAVLGWCRSAFPHSEGPVEDGFDWDHELQRTTEAGGWCTLTLTLTGSARFVAAFQAAFSSAAD
;
A
#
# COMPACT_ATOMS: atom_id res chain seq x y z
N MET A 1 -1.33 -9.30 -9.88
CA MET A 1 -2.58 -8.53 -10.04
C MET A 1 -3.31 -8.54 -8.72
N LEU A 2 -3.55 -7.37 -8.16
CA LEU A 2 -4.33 -7.17 -6.94
C LEU A 2 -5.82 -7.29 -7.30
N ARG A 3 -6.61 -7.92 -6.44
CA ARG A 3 -8.04 -8.17 -6.64
C ARG A 3 -8.91 -7.23 -5.82
N TYR A 4 -8.44 -6.80 -4.65
CA TYR A 4 -9.20 -5.97 -3.72
C TYR A 4 -8.59 -4.60 -3.50
N LEU A 5 -7.26 -4.51 -3.38
CA LEU A 5 -6.57 -3.24 -3.19
C LEU A 5 -6.40 -2.51 -4.53
N ASP A 6 -7.07 -1.37 -4.65
CA ASP A 6 -6.87 -0.40 -5.72
C ASP A 6 -6.02 0.75 -5.17
N PHE A 7 -4.92 1.08 -5.84
CA PHE A 7 -3.97 2.10 -5.39
C PHE A 7 -4.18 3.40 -6.18
N ASP A 8 -4.58 4.45 -5.48
CA ASP A 8 -4.55 5.82 -5.98
C ASP A 8 -3.22 6.50 -5.62
N TRP A 9 -2.81 7.46 -6.46
CA TRP A 9 -1.53 8.15 -6.35
C TRP A 9 -1.78 9.63 -6.11
N SER A 10 -1.26 10.14 -5.01
CA SER A 10 -1.33 11.55 -4.67
C SER A 10 0.07 12.09 -4.43
N GLU A 11 0.45 13.14 -5.17
CA GLU A 11 1.68 13.89 -4.88
C GLU A 11 1.48 14.70 -3.59
N GLY A 12 2.28 14.38 -2.58
CA GLY A 12 2.29 15.07 -1.30
C GLY A 12 3.18 16.32 -1.30
N ALA A 13 3.39 16.89 -0.11
CA ALA A 13 4.32 17.99 0.07
C ALA A 13 5.78 17.51 -0.08
N ASP A 14 6.68 18.42 -0.46
CA ASP A 14 8.13 18.18 -0.53
C ASP A 14 8.59 17.10 -1.54
N GLY A 15 7.76 16.77 -2.54
CA GLY A 15 8.11 15.77 -3.57
C GLY A 15 8.02 14.32 -3.09
N VAL A 16 7.41 14.10 -1.92
CA VAL A 16 7.01 12.79 -1.43
C VAL A 16 5.70 12.39 -2.10
N ILE A 17 5.56 11.12 -2.48
CA ILE A 17 4.35 10.60 -3.11
C ILE A 17 3.68 9.64 -2.14
N THR A 18 2.38 9.82 -1.97
CA THR A 18 1.54 8.97 -1.15
C THR A 18 0.69 8.10 -2.08
N LEU A 19 0.71 6.80 -1.83
CA LEU A 19 -0.19 5.84 -2.45
C LEU A 19 -1.21 5.45 -1.40
N ASP A 20 -2.49 5.59 -1.70
CA ASP A 20 -3.55 5.11 -0.82
C ASP A 20 -4.29 3.96 -1.48
N ALA A 21 -4.48 2.87 -0.74
CA ALA A 21 -5.32 1.78 -1.16
C ALA A 21 -6.35 1.45 -0.10
N MET A 22 -7.61 1.38 -0.51
CA MET A 22 -8.72 1.06 0.37
C MET A 22 -9.52 -0.12 -0.20
N ALA A 23 -9.77 -1.11 0.66
CA ALA A 23 -10.62 -2.24 0.35
C ALA A 23 -11.60 -2.48 1.48
N SER A 24 -12.91 -2.43 1.18
CA SER A 24 -13.96 -2.79 2.13
C SER A 24 -14.57 -4.12 1.72
N THR A 25 -14.47 -5.12 2.60
CA THR A 25 -14.90 -6.49 2.33
C THR A 25 -15.64 -7.09 3.51
N THR A 26 -16.35 -8.20 3.25
CA THR A 26 -16.98 -8.96 4.33
C THR A 26 -15.93 -9.76 5.11
N ALA A 27 -16.26 -10.19 6.34
CA ALA A 27 -15.39 -11.02 7.16
C ALA A 27 -14.86 -12.29 6.46
N ALA A 28 -15.59 -12.83 5.46
CA ALA A 28 -15.16 -14.00 4.70
C ALA A 28 -14.00 -13.70 3.72
N GLN A 29 -13.99 -12.52 3.10
CA GLN A 29 -12.97 -12.10 2.12
C GLN A 29 -11.83 -11.31 2.77
N HIS A 30 -12.03 -10.86 4.01
CA HIS A 30 -11.04 -10.06 4.73
C HIS A 30 -9.66 -10.74 4.85
N ALA A 31 -9.63 -12.07 4.96
CA ALA A 31 -8.37 -12.83 4.96
C ALA A 31 -7.61 -12.70 3.63
N GLU A 32 -8.32 -12.61 2.51
CA GLU A 32 -7.73 -12.43 1.18
C GLU A 32 -7.16 -11.01 1.05
N VAL A 33 -7.89 -9.99 1.51
CA VAL A 33 -7.40 -8.59 1.48
C VAL A 33 -6.14 -8.41 2.31
N LEU A 34 -6.09 -9.00 3.51
CA LEU A 34 -4.88 -8.98 4.33
C LEU A 34 -3.70 -9.68 3.65
N ALA A 35 -3.95 -10.81 2.98
CA ALA A 35 -2.90 -11.52 2.25
C ALA A 35 -2.37 -10.67 1.08
N GLU A 36 -3.23 -9.90 0.41
CA GLU A 36 -2.78 -8.96 -0.62
C GLU A 36 -1.95 -7.81 -0.04
N ALA A 37 -2.39 -7.21 1.06
CA ALA A 37 -1.64 -6.15 1.74
C ALA A 37 -0.26 -6.66 2.22
N ASP A 38 -0.21 -7.86 2.81
CA ASP A 38 1.04 -8.49 3.24
C ASP A 38 1.96 -8.80 2.05
N ALA A 39 1.42 -9.28 0.93
CA ALA A 39 2.20 -9.50 -0.29
C ALA A 39 2.80 -8.21 -0.84
N VAL A 40 2.05 -7.10 -0.81
CA VAL A 40 2.54 -5.78 -1.21
C VAL A 40 3.67 -5.32 -0.28
N LEU A 41 3.45 -5.37 1.04
CA LEU A 41 4.47 -4.98 2.03
C LEU A 41 5.71 -5.87 1.96
N GLY A 42 5.54 -7.17 1.74
CA GLY A 42 6.62 -8.12 1.53
C GLY A 42 7.46 -7.78 0.30
N TRP A 43 6.81 -7.38 -0.79
CA TRP A 43 7.51 -6.86 -1.96
C TRP A 43 8.28 -5.57 -1.64
N CYS A 44 7.65 -4.61 -0.95
CA CYS A 44 8.30 -3.34 -0.58
C CYS A 44 9.58 -3.58 0.22
N ARG A 45 9.51 -4.43 1.25
CA ARG A 45 10.66 -4.82 2.07
C ARG A 45 11.73 -5.58 1.30
N SER A 46 11.34 -6.39 0.32
CA SER A 46 12.29 -7.12 -0.53
C SER A 46 12.99 -6.23 -1.56
N ALA A 47 12.27 -5.25 -2.13
CA ALA A 47 12.79 -4.34 -3.15
C ALA A 47 13.63 -3.20 -2.53
N PHE A 48 13.23 -2.74 -1.34
CA PHE A 48 13.88 -1.66 -0.58
C PHE A 48 14.24 -2.13 0.84
N PRO A 49 15.16 -3.09 0.97
CA PRO A 49 15.53 -3.65 2.26
C PRO A 49 16.27 -2.62 3.12
N HIS A 50 15.88 -2.51 4.39
CA HIS A 50 16.43 -1.55 5.37
C HIS A 50 16.22 -0.06 5.02
N SER A 51 15.31 0.24 4.10
CA SER A 51 14.90 1.62 3.79
C SER A 51 13.48 1.95 4.26
N GLU A 52 12.89 1.10 5.11
CA GLU A 52 11.60 1.34 5.76
C GLU A 52 11.78 2.31 6.92
N GLY A 53 11.10 3.45 6.87
CA GLY A 53 11.10 4.47 7.92
C GLY A 53 10.53 5.80 7.43
N PRO A 54 10.44 6.82 8.31
CA PRO A 54 9.84 8.10 7.96
C PRO A 54 10.59 8.73 6.80
N VAL A 55 9.89 9.02 5.69
CA VAL A 55 10.53 9.65 4.51
C VAL A 55 11.13 11.01 4.87
N GLU A 56 10.55 11.71 5.84
CA GLU A 56 11.07 12.97 6.40
C GLU A 56 12.44 12.81 7.09
N ASP A 57 12.77 11.63 7.61
CA ASP A 57 14.08 11.29 8.18
C ASP A 57 15.09 10.80 7.12
N GLY A 58 14.71 10.80 5.84
CA GLY A 58 15.56 10.42 4.71
C GLY A 58 15.49 8.94 4.30
N PHE A 59 14.46 8.21 4.75
CA PHE A 59 14.19 6.84 4.32
C PHE A 59 13.52 6.80 2.93
N ASP A 60 13.62 5.68 2.20
CA ASP A 60 13.04 5.60 0.85
C ASP A 60 11.51 5.48 0.90
N TRP A 61 10.95 4.83 1.93
CA TRP A 61 9.52 4.55 2.05
C TRP A 61 9.07 4.27 3.49
N ASP A 62 7.80 4.56 3.75
CA ASP A 62 7.05 4.28 4.98
C ASP A 62 5.69 3.65 4.62
N HIS A 63 5.06 2.98 5.59
CA HIS A 63 3.72 2.45 5.42
C HIS A 63 2.87 2.61 6.68
N GLU A 64 1.59 2.88 6.47
CA GLU A 64 0.55 2.82 7.49
C GLU A 64 -0.54 1.84 7.05
N LEU A 65 -0.81 0.84 7.88
CA LEU A 65 -1.89 -0.11 7.66
C LEU A 65 -2.97 0.09 8.72
N GLN A 66 -4.11 0.64 8.32
CA GLN A 66 -5.27 0.82 9.17
C GLN A 66 -6.33 -0.24 8.86
N ARG A 67 -6.85 -0.88 9.91
CA ARG A 67 -7.96 -1.83 9.80
C ARG A 67 -9.13 -1.36 10.65
N THR A 68 -10.28 -1.20 10.00
CA THR A 68 -11.54 -0.82 10.65
C THR A 68 -12.54 -1.95 10.49
N THR A 69 -13.15 -2.40 11.59
CA THR A 69 -14.26 -3.37 11.55
C THR A 69 -15.56 -2.65 11.85
N GLU A 70 -16.53 -2.76 10.96
CA GLU A 70 -17.82 -2.08 11.07
C GLU A 70 -18.92 -3.01 11.59
N ALA A 71 -20.01 -2.41 12.07
CA ALA A 71 -21.18 -3.15 12.51
C ALA A 71 -21.78 -3.95 11.34
N GLY A 72 -22.08 -5.23 11.56
CA GLY A 72 -22.57 -6.13 10.50
C GLY A 72 -21.49 -6.98 9.83
N GLY A 73 -20.26 -7.00 10.35
CA GLY A 73 -19.22 -7.94 9.92
C GLY A 73 -18.44 -7.51 8.68
N TRP A 74 -18.49 -6.22 8.35
CA TRP A 74 -17.66 -5.61 7.33
C TRP A 74 -16.30 -5.20 7.90
N CYS A 75 -15.26 -5.33 7.09
CA CYS A 75 -13.91 -4.93 7.42
C CYS A 75 -13.37 -4.07 6.29
N THR A 76 -12.95 -2.85 6.63
CA THR A 76 -12.25 -1.95 5.73
C THR A 76 -10.78 -1.96 6.08
N LEU A 77 -9.95 -2.25 5.09
CA LEU A 77 -8.50 -2.15 5.18
C LEU A 77 -8.07 -0.94 4.35
N THR A 78 -7.30 -0.05 4.97
CA THR A 78 -6.65 1.07 4.32
C THR A 78 -5.15 0.88 4.46
N LEU A 79 -4.45 0.82 3.33
CA LEU A 79 -3.00 0.78 3.26
C LEU A 79 -2.51 2.06 2.60
N THR A 80 -1.80 2.87 3.36
CA THR A 80 -1.16 4.07 2.87
C THR A 80 0.33 3.81 2.79
N LEU A 81 0.92 3.99 1.62
CA LEU A 81 2.37 3.91 1.40
C LEU A 81 2.87 5.31 1.09
N THR A 82 3.91 5.74 1.79
CA THR A 82 4.56 7.02 1.54
C THR A 82 5.95 6.75 1.05
N GLY A 83 6.36 7.32 -0.08
CA GLY A 83 7.66 7.00 -0.64
C GLY A 83 8.27 8.09 -1.49
N SER A 84 9.58 7.99 -1.64
CA SER A 84 10.34 8.80 -2.59
C SER A 84 9.94 8.49 -4.03
N ALA A 85 10.23 9.40 -4.96
CA ALA A 85 10.01 9.19 -6.39
C ALA A 85 10.66 7.88 -6.92
N ARG A 86 11.80 7.48 -6.34
CA ARG A 86 12.50 6.23 -6.68
C ARG A 86 11.70 4.99 -6.26
N PHE A 87 11.16 5.01 -5.04
CA PHE A 87 10.29 3.94 -4.54
C PHE A 87 9.03 3.82 -5.39
N VAL A 88 8.37 4.95 -5.64
CA VAL A 88 7.14 5.00 -6.44
C VAL A 88 7.35 4.48 -7.85
N ALA A 89 8.40 4.90 -8.54
CA ALA A 89 8.70 4.40 -9.88
C ALA A 89 8.91 2.88 -9.91
N ALA A 90 9.59 2.31 -8.91
CA ALA A 90 9.77 0.86 -8.79
C ALA A 90 8.46 0.13 -8.48
N PHE A 91 7.63 0.70 -7.60
CA PHE A 91 6.32 0.14 -7.28
C PHE A 91 5.41 0.13 -8.50
N GLN A 92 5.35 1.24 -9.25
CA GLN A 92 4.62 1.31 -10.50
C GLN A 92 5.12 0.25 -11.49
N ALA A 93 6.42 0.08 -11.67
CA ALA A 93 6.94 -0.96 -12.55
C ALA A 93 6.51 -2.39 -12.13
N ALA A 94 6.37 -2.65 -10.83
CA ALA A 94 5.98 -3.96 -10.30
C ALA A 94 4.47 -4.21 -10.32
N PHE A 95 3.65 -3.18 -10.05
CA PHE A 95 2.21 -3.30 -9.86
C PHE A 95 1.35 -2.67 -10.98
N SER A 96 1.91 -1.84 -11.87
CA SER A 96 1.20 -1.19 -13.00
C SER A 96 0.86 -2.14 -14.17
N SER A 97 1.10 -3.44 -14.05
CA SER A 97 0.65 -4.43 -15.04
C SER A 97 -0.80 -4.85 -14.80
N ALA A 98 -1.74 -3.90 -14.95
CA ALA A 98 -3.18 -4.18 -15.02
C ALA A 98 -3.94 -3.23 -15.96
N ALA A 99 -3.33 -2.87 -17.08
CA ALA A 99 -4.01 -2.26 -18.21
C ALA A 99 -3.49 -2.88 -19.51
N ASP A 100 -4.03 -4.03 -19.89
CA ASP A 100 -4.20 -4.42 -21.29
C ASP A 100 -5.66 -4.84 -21.50
#